data_AF-A0A7W1CAL5-F1
#
_entry.id   AF-A0A7W1CAL5-F1
#
_cell.length_a   1.000
_cell.length_b   1.000
_cell.length_c   1.000
_cell.angle_alpha   90.00
_cell.angle_beta   90.00
_cell.angle_gamma   90.00
#
_symmetry.space_group_name_H-M   'P 1'
#
loop_
_entity.id
_entity.type
_entity.pdbx_description
1 polymer ?
#
loop_
_entity_poly.entity_id
_entity_poly.type
_entity_poly.pdbx_seq_one_letter_code
_entity_poly.pdbx_strand_id
1 'polypeptide(L)'
;MKLREIFRYEVGYRLHSPSTWVYAGFLVLVAFWMFLATADEGASALANAPERLAGGSVLPGMFGMLVTAALFGDAAVRDIRFGMDPLVYTVPLGKAEHLGGRFLGALAVNAIVLLAIPLGVFVATWFGRSFEAMGPFRLAAHVQPFFVFLLPNLVVVGAILFAIGMLARRVLPVYLGAIGIFIGYIVALNYAGGIESPMLASLVDPLGLVSLQ
;
A
#
# COMPACT_ATOMS: atom_id res chain seq x y z
N MET A 1 11.11 -19.74 -18.68
CA MET A 1 11.01 -20.42 -17.37
C MET A 1 11.72 -19.69 -16.23
N LYS A 2 12.64 -18.74 -16.52
CA LYS A 2 13.46 -18.07 -15.50
C LYS A 2 12.70 -17.03 -14.66
N LEU A 3 11.72 -16.33 -15.23
CA LEU A 3 10.93 -15.30 -14.52
C LEU A 3 10.15 -15.86 -13.31
N ARG A 4 9.54 -17.03 -13.45
CA ARG A 4 8.75 -17.67 -12.36
C ARG A 4 9.63 -18.08 -11.19
N GLU A 5 10.86 -18.50 -11.46
CA GLU A 5 11.82 -18.89 -10.42
C GLU A 5 12.34 -17.68 -9.65
N ILE A 6 12.69 -16.60 -10.37
CA ILE A 6 13.08 -15.32 -9.76
C ILE A 6 11.95 -14.77 -8.89
N PHE A 7 10.72 -14.77 -9.42
CA PHE A 7 9.53 -14.36 -8.67
C PHE A 7 9.35 -15.18 -7.39
N ARG A 8 9.34 -16.52 -7.50
CA ARG A 8 9.14 -17.41 -6.35
C ARG A 8 10.25 -17.23 -5.30
N TYR A 9 11.50 -17.06 -5.74
CA TYR A 9 12.62 -16.82 -4.85
C TYR A 9 12.48 -15.49 -4.13
N GLU A 10 12.17 -14.40 -4.83
CA GLU A 10 12.01 -13.08 -4.23
C GLU A 10 10.86 -13.05 -3.21
N VAL A 11 9.73 -13.68 -3.56
CA VAL A 11 8.56 -13.81 -2.66
C VAL A 11 8.93 -14.64 -1.42
N GLY A 12 9.51 -15.83 -1.62
CA GLY A 12 9.90 -16.71 -0.52
C GLY A 12 10.91 -16.05 0.41
N TYR A 13 11.94 -15.41 -0.16
CA TYR A 13 12.96 -14.68 0.59
C TYR A 13 12.35 -13.57 1.45
N ARG A 14 11.46 -12.75 0.90
CA ARG A 14 10.89 -11.61 1.62
C ARG A 14 9.84 -12.02 2.65
N LEU A 15 9.07 -13.09 2.41
CA LEU A 15 8.10 -13.58 3.38
C LEU A 15 8.77 -14.21 4.61
N HIS A 16 10.00 -14.72 4.47
CA HIS A 16 10.79 -15.19 5.60
C HIS A 16 11.55 -14.07 6.32
N SER A 17 11.64 -12.87 5.73
CA SER A 17 12.30 -11.74 6.38
C SER A 17 11.42 -11.19 7.51
N PRO A 18 11.94 -11.05 8.75
CA PRO A 18 11.19 -10.51 9.87
C PRO A 18 10.78 -9.05 9.65
N SER A 19 11.56 -8.29 8.89
CA SER A 19 11.24 -6.89 8.55
C SER A 19 9.88 -6.73 7.86
N THR A 20 9.53 -7.65 6.96
CA THR A 20 8.23 -7.64 6.24
C THR A 20 7.06 -7.73 7.22
N TRP A 21 7.18 -8.56 8.26
CA TRP A 21 6.16 -8.74 9.28
C TRP A 21 6.11 -7.58 10.27
N VAL A 22 7.25 -6.93 10.53
CA VAL A 22 7.27 -5.66 11.30
C VAL A 22 6.50 -4.58 10.55
N TYR A 23 6.67 -4.45 9.23
CA TYR A 23 5.88 -3.51 8.43
C TYR A 23 4.39 -3.85 8.43
N ALA A 24 4.03 -5.13 8.30
CA ALA A 24 2.64 -5.56 8.40
C ALA A 24 2.05 -5.21 9.78
N GLY A 25 2.75 -5.52 10.87
CA GLY A 25 2.32 -5.17 12.23
C GLY A 25 2.16 -3.67 12.45
N PHE A 26 3.08 -2.87 11.92
CA PHE A 26 2.96 -1.40 11.92
C PHE A 26 1.67 -0.95 11.20
N LEU A 27 1.38 -1.48 10.02
CA LEU A 27 0.16 -1.14 9.28
C LEU A 27 -1.13 -1.58 10.00
N VAL A 28 -1.13 -2.75 10.66
CA VAL A 28 -2.25 -3.17 11.51
C VAL A 28 -2.49 -2.14 12.60
N LEU A 29 -1.44 -1.74 13.31
CA LEU A 29 -1.54 -0.79 14.43
C LEU A 29 -2.03 0.59 13.97
N VAL A 30 -1.47 1.11 12.87
CA VAL A 30 -1.89 2.39 12.30
C VAL A 30 -3.36 2.33 11.88
N ALA A 31 -3.76 1.28 11.14
CA ALA A 31 -5.15 1.12 10.72
C ALA A 31 -6.10 0.99 11.90
N PHE A 32 -5.70 0.23 12.91
CA PHE A 32 -6.48 0.05 14.14
C PHE A 32 -6.70 1.38 14.86
N TRP A 33 -5.63 2.11 15.15
CA TRP A 33 -5.70 3.38 15.87
C TRP A 33 -6.47 4.46 15.10
N MET A 34 -6.24 4.59 13.79
CA MET A 34 -6.94 5.58 12.97
C MET A 34 -8.43 5.27 12.86
N PHE A 35 -8.82 4.00 12.75
CA PHE A 35 -10.23 3.61 12.71
C PHE A 35 -10.94 3.93 14.03
N LEU A 36 -10.29 3.68 15.18
CA LEU A 36 -10.84 4.05 16.48
C LEU A 36 -10.89 5.57 16.68
N ALA A 37 -9.87 6.31 16.26
CA ALA A 37 -9.82 7.77 16.41
C ALA A 37 -10.89 8.49 15.57
N THR A 38 -11.30 7.91 14.45
CA THR A 38 -12.36 8.43 13.58
C THR A 38 -13.75 7.88 13.95
N ALA A 39 -13.85 7.15 15.06
CA ALA A 39 -15.09 6.53 15.49
C ALA A 39 -16.02 7.54 16.19
N ASP A 40 -16.76 8.32 15.42
CA ASP A 40 -17.63 9.37 15.93
C ASP A 40 -18.80 8.83 16.78
N GLU A 41 -18.76 9.04 18.11
CA GLU A 41 -19.71 8.42 19.08
C GLU A 41 -21.17 8.83 18.85
N GLY A 42 -21.42 9.96 18.17
CA GLY A 42 -22.76 10.51 17.91
C GLY A 42 -23.33 10.27 16.51
N ALA A 43 -22.60 9.63 15.59
CA ALA A 43 -23.08 9.42 14.22
C ALA A 43 -24.16 8.31 14.18
N SER A 44 -25.35 8.63 13.66
CA SER A 44 -26.46 7.70 13.38
C SER A 44 -26.11 6.57 12.37
N ALA A 45 -24.88 6.58 11.83
CA ALA A 45 -24.39 5.59 10.89
C ALA A 45 -23.82 4.36 11.62
N LEU A 46 -24.25 3.17 11.18
CA LEU A 46 -23.79 1.88 11.69
C LEU A 46 -22.26 1.80 11.69
N ALA A 47 -21.70 1.20 12.74
CA ALA A 47 -20.24 1.10 12.95
C ALA A 47 -19.51 0.42 11.79
N ASN A 48 -20.18 -0.51 11.11
CA ASN A 48 -19.68 -1.29 9.99
C ASN A 48 -20.27 -0.88 8.63
N ALA A 49 -20.72 0.37 8.50
CA ALA A 49 -21.15 0.92 7.22
C ALA A 49 -20.01 0.81 6.18
N PRO A 50 -20.31 0.41 4.92
CA PRO A 50 -19.29 0.23 3.89
C PRO A 50 -18.40 1.45 3.66
N GLU A 51 -18.96 2.66 3.72
CA GLU A 51 -18.22 3.92 3.58
C GLU A 51 -17.19 4.10 4.70
N ARG A 52 -17.55 3.76 5.95
CA ARG A 52 -16.64 3.83 7.10
C ARG A 52 -15.51 2.81 7.00
N LEU A 53 -15.82 1.59 6.56
CA LEU A 53 -14.81 0.55 6.34
C LEU A 53 -13.86 0.91 5.19
N ALA A 54 -14.39 1.56 4.14
CA ALA A 54 -13.59 2.07 3.05
C ALA A 54 -12.68 3.22 3.51
N GLY A 55 -13.20 4.25 4.16
CA GLY A 55 -12.39 5.35 4.72
C GLY A 55 -11.34 4.86 5.72
N GLY A 56 -11.71 3.89 6.57
CA GLY A 56 -10.83 3.22 7.51
C GLY A 56 -9.71 2.40 6.87
N SER A 57 -9.87 1.97 5.61
CA SER A 57 -8.85 1.23 4.86
C SER A 57 -7.98 2.16 4.01
N VAL A 58 -8.57 3.23 3.48
CA VAL A 58 -7.89 4.14 2.55
C VAL A 58 -6.94 5.11 3.28
N LEU A 59 -7.34 5.69 4.41
CA LEU A 59 -6.48 6.59 5.18
C LEU A 59 -5.16 5.93 5.64
N PRO A 60 -5.18 4.72 6.25
CA PRO A 60 -3.94 3.99 6.57
C PRO A 60 -3.15 3.55 5.33
N GLY A 61 -3.83 3.41 4.18
CA GLY A 61 -3.20 3.12 2.88
C GLY A 61 -2.12 4.13 2.50
N MET A 62 -2.23 5.38 2.95
CA MET A 62 -1.18 6.39 2.77
C MET A 62 0.15 6.00 3.44
N PHE A 63 0.09 5.44 4.65
CA PHE A 63 1.27 4.92 5.34
C PHE A 63 1.78 3.65 4.67
N GLY A 64 0.88 2.87 4.06
CA GLY A 64 1.23 1.75 3.17
C GLY A 64 2.14 2.17 2.00
N MET A 65 2.02 3.40 1.50
CA MET A 65 2.92 3.92 0.46
C MET A 65 4.37 4.11 0.97
N LEU A 66 4.56 4.49 2.23
CA LEU A 66 5.89 4.61 2.84
C LEU A 66 6.54 3.22 2.98
N VAL A 67 5.76 2.23 3.40
CA VAL A 67 6.17 0.82 3.45
C VAL A 67 6.53 0.30 2.05
N THR A 68 5.74 0.70 1.04
CA THR A 68 5.99 0.40 -0.37
C THR A 68 7.37 0.89 -0.81
N ALA A 69 7.79 2.08 -0.37
CA ALA A 69 9.10 2.63 -0.68
C ALA A 69 10.25 1.78 -0.16
N ALA A 70 10.14 1.27 1.07
CA ALA A 70 11.14 0.38 1.66
C ALA A 70 11.23 -0.92 0.86
N LEU A 71 10.09 -1.56 0.59
CA LEU A 71 10.05 -2.83 -0.14
C LEU A 71 10.56 -2.67 -1.59
N PHE A 72 10.05 -1.70 -2.34
CA PHE A 72 10.44 -1.49 -3.73
C PHE A 72 11.84 -0.88 -3.88
N GLY A 73 12.28 -0.04 -2.94
CA GLY A 73 13.63 0.52 -2.92
C GLY A 73 14.69 -0.55 -2.77
N ASP A 74 14.50 -1.48 -1.83
CA ASP A 74 15.37 -2.64 -1.67
C ASP A 74 15.27 -3.57 -2.90
N ALA A 75 14.07 -3.75 -3.47
CA ALA A 75 13.86 -4.55 -4.67
C ALA A 75 14.53 -3.97 -5.92
N ALA A 76 14.70 -2.65 -6.03
CA ALA A 76 15.36 -2.04 -7.17
C ALA A 76 16.88 -2.05 -6.98
N VAL A 77 17.37 -1.69 -5.80
CA VAL A 77 18.78 -1.34 -5.59
C VAL A 77 19.64 -2.49 -5.05
N ARG A 78 19.05 -3.59 -4.56
CA ARG A 78 19.80 -4.70 -3.94
C ARG A 78 20.95 -5.23 -4.80
N ASP A 79 20.73 -5.54 -6.08
CA ASP A 79 21.79 -6.11 -6.95
C ASP A 79 22.95 -5.12 -7.17
N ILE A 80 22.63 -3.83 -7.27
CA ILE A 80 23.61 -2.74 -7.39
C ILE A 80 24.42 -2.62 -6.11
N ARG A 81 23.76 -2.69 -4.94
CA ARG A 81 24.39 -2.55 -3.63
C ARG A 81 25.35 -3.70 -3.31
N PHE A 82 25.01 -4.92 -3.71
CA PHE A 82 25.88 -6.08 -3.51
C PHE A 82 26.88 -6.30 -4.66
N GLY A 83 26.95 -5.37 -5.63
CA GLY A 83 27.86 -5.49 -6.77
C GLY A 83 27.59 -6.71 -7.65
N MET A 84 26.35 -7.23 -7.61
CA MET A 84 25.90 -8.40 -8.38
C MET A 84 25.52 -8.02 -9.81
N ASP A 85 25.37 -6.73 -10.11
CA ASP A 85 25.05 -6.19 -11.45
C ASP A 85 25.88 -6.84 -12.58
N PRO A 86 27.23 -6.93 -12.51
CA PRO A 86 28.04 -7.52 -13.58
C PRO A 86 27.80 -9.02 -13.77
N LEU A 87 27.47 -9.75 -12.70
CA LEU A 87 27.17 -11.20 -12.73
C LEU A 87 25.82 -11.49 -13.39
N VAL A 88 24.87 -10.55 -13.33
CA VAL A 88 23.58 -10.70 -14.02
C VAL A 88 23.75 -10.58 -15.55
N TYR A 89 24.75 -9.81 -16.02
CA TYR A 89 25.05 -9.66 -17.45
C TYR A 89 25.80 -10.84 -18.09
N THR A 90 26.39 -11.73 -17.29
CA THR A 90 27.10 -12.92 -17.80
C THR A 90 26.19 -14.15 -17.94
N VAL A 91 24.99 -14.11 -17.37
CA VAL A 91 23.97 -15.15 -17.48
C VAL A 91 23.05 -14.83 -18.66
N PRO A 92 22.56 -15.82 -19.44
CA PRO A 92 21.58 -15.60 -20.51
C PRO A 92 20.19 -15.29 -19.93
N LEU A 93 20.06 -14.16 -19.24
CA LEU A 93 18.83 -13.64 -18.65
C LEU A 93 18.42 -12.37 -19.42
N GLY A 94 17.18 -12.32 -19.90
CA GLY A 94 16.65 -11.10 -20.51
C GLY A 94 16.47 -10.00 -19.45
N LYS A 95 16.84 -8.76 -19.78
CA LYS A 95 16.64 -7.59 -18.89
C LYS A 95 15.19 -7.46 -18.42
N ALA A 96 14.24 -7.69 -19.33
CA ALA A 96 12.80 -7.65 -19.03
C ALA A 96 12.36 -8.79 -18.09
N GLU A 97 12.95 -9.98 -18.22
CA GLU A 97 12.62 -11.11 -17.35
C GLU A 97 13.14 -10.90 -15.92
N HIS A 98 14.34 -10.32 -15.79
CA HIS A 98 14.94 -10.01 -14.50
C HIS A 98 14.18 -8.88 -13.77
N LEU A 99 14.00 -7.74 -14.45
CA LEU A 99 13.31 -6.59 -13.89
C LEU A 99 11.84 -6.89 -13.60
N GLY A 100 11.16 -7.57 -14.54
CA GLY A 100 9.77 -7.99 -14.38
C GLY A 100 9.59 -8.95 -13.21
N GLY A 101 10.49 -9.93 -13.05
CA GLY A 101 10.46 -10.87 -11.92
C GLY A 101 10.60 -10.17 -10.56
N ARG A 102 11.54 -9.22 -10.44
CA ARG A 102 11.76 -8.46 -9.19
C ARG A 102 10.61 -7.50 -8.89
N PHE A 103 10.11 -6.80 -9.90
CA PHE A 103 8.94 -5.93 -9.75
C PHE A 103 7.71 -6.71 -9.30
N LEU A 104 7.38 -7.81 -10.00
CA LEU A 104 6.23 -8.65 -9.64
C LEU A 104 6.40 -9.28 -8.26
N GLY A 105 7.61 -9.72 -7.90
CA GLY A 105 7.90 -10.27 -6.58
C GLY A 105 7.69 -9.24 -5.46
N ALA A 106 8.21 -8.03 -5.64
CA ALA A 106 8.00 -6.92 -4.70
C ALA A 106 6.52 -6.53 -4.61
N LEU A 107 5.81 -6.49 -5.73
CA LEU A 107 4.39 -6.20 -5.81
C LEU A 107 3.56 -7.25 -5.06
N ALA A 108 3.81 -8.53 -5.28
CA ALA A 108 3.08 -9.61 -4.60
C ALA A 108 3.32 -9.60 -3.08
N VAL A 109 4.57 -9.43 -2.64
CA VAL A 109 4.89 -9.35 -1.21
C VAL A 109 4.24 -8.13 -0.58
N ASN A 110 4.30 -6.98 -1.24
CA ASN A 110 3.72 -5.77 -0.70
C ASN A 110 2.18 -5.83 -0.68
N ALA A 111 1.56 -6.48 -1.67
CA ALA A 111 0.12 -6.75 -1.64
C ALA A 111 -0.27 -7.59 -0.41
N ILE A 112 0.54 -8.59 -0.04
CA ILE A 112 0.35 -9.37 1.20
C ILE A 112 0.51 -8.48 2.44
N VAL A 113 1.51 -7.61 2.46
CA VAL A 113 1.72 -6.67 3.57
C VAL A 113 0.56 -5.69 3.71
N LEU A 114 -0.01 -5.19 2.60
CA LEU A 114 -1.18 -4.30 2.62
C LEU A 114 -2.47 -4.98 3.11
N LEU A 115 -2.57 -6.31 3.07
CA LEU A 115 -3.69 -7.04 3.71
C LEU A 115 -3.72 -6.83 5.24
N ALA A 116 -2.62 -6.37 5.84
CA ALA A 116 -2.60 -5.94 7.24
C ALA A 116 -3.59 -4.82 7.55
N ILE A 117 -3.87 -3.94 6.57
CA ILE A 117 -4.78 -2.80 6.77
C ILE A 117 -6.23 -3.23 7.00
N PRO A 118 -6.88 -4.00 6.09
CA PRO A 118 -8.23 -4.48 6.34
C PRO A 118 -8.32 -5.39 7.58
N LEU A 119 -7.24 -6.11 7.93
CA LEU A 119 -7.16 -6.85 9.18
C LEU A 119 -7.18 -5.90 10.40
N GLY A 120 -6.42 -4.81 10.38
CA GLY A 120 -6.44 -3.80 11.45
C GLY A 120 -7.81 -3.14 11.62
N VAL A 121 -8.49 -2.82 10.53
CA VAL A 121 -9.87 -2.29 10.53
C VAL A 121 -10.87 -3.31 11.08
N PHE A 122 -10.76 -4.57 10.65
CA PHE A 122 -11.63 -5.65 11.15
C PHE A 122 -11.48 -5.84 12.66
N VAL A 123 -10.24 -5.88 13.16
CA VAL A 123 -9.95 -5.97 14.59
C VAL A 123 -10.50 -4.74 15.32
N ALA A 124 -10.25 -3.53 14.81
CA ALA A 124 -10.74 -2.29 15.44
C ALA A 124 -12.27 -2.22 15.55
N THR A 125 -12.97 -2.73 14.53
CA THR A 125 -14.44 -2.81 14.53
C THR A 125 -14.96 -3.66 15.70
N TRP A 126 -14.25 -4.74 16.06
CA TRP A 126 -14.63 -5.62 17.16
C TRP A 126 -14.36 -5.01 18.54
N PHE A 127 -13.29 -4.23 18.69
CA PHE A 127 -12.93 -3.61 19.98
C PHE A 127 -13.65 -2.29 20.24
N GLY A 128 -14.06 -1.57 19.20
CA GLY A 128 -14.46 -0.16 19.31
C GLY A 128 -15.91 0.13 19.72
N ARG A 129 -16.87 -0.81 19.61
CA ARG A 129 -18.30 -0.49 19.84
C ARG A 129 -19.15 -1.63 20.40
N SER A 130 -20.25 -1.25 21.07
CA SER A 130 -21.31 -2.15 21.53
C SER A 130 -21.97 -2.85 20.33
N PHE A 131 -22.36 -4.11 20.52
CA PHE A 131 -23.02 -4.94 19.50
C PHE A 131 -24.28 -4.30 18.89
N GLU A 132 -24.90 -3.36 19.60
CA GLU A 132 -26.11 -2.64 19.18
C GLU A 132 -25.86 -1.65 18.03
N ALA A 133 -24.62 -1.16 17.86
CA ALA A 133 -24.25 -0.26 16.76
C ALA A 133 -23.74 -1.00 15.51
N MET A 134 -23.72 -2.34 15.52
CA MET A 134 -23.25 -3.16 14.41
C MET A 134 -24.41 -3.58 13.50
N GLY A 135 -24.31 -3.23 12.21
CA GLY A 135 -25.17 -3.78 11.16
C GLY A 135 -24.79 -5.22 10.77
N PRO A 136 -25.42 -5.79 9.73
CA PRO A 136 -25.07 -7.12 9.23
C PRO A 136 -23.60 -7.20 8.80
N PHE A 137 -22.88 -8.24 9.21
CA PHE A 137 -21.50 -8.45 8.79
C PHE A 137 -21.44 -8.70 7.28
N ARG A 138 -20.77 -7.79 6.56
CA ARG A 138 -20.55 -7.89 5.11
C ARG A 138 -19.05 -8.03 4.86
N LEU A 139 -18.63 -9.26 4.55
CA LEU A 139 -17.24 -9.54 4.18
C LEU A 139 -16.81 -8.72 2.95
N ALA A 140 -17.72 -8.55 1.99
CA ALA A 140 -17.49 -7.74 0.79
C ALA A 140 -17.06 -6.30 1.13
N ALA A 141 -17.62 -5.69 2.17
CA ALA A 141 -17.29 -4.31 2.57
C ALA A 141 -15.88 -4.17 3.17
N HIS A 142 -15.29 -5.25 3.69
CA HIS A 142 -13.92 -5.25 4.21
C HIS A 142 -12.89 -5.49 3.10
N VAL A 143 -13.26 -6.30 2.11
CA VAL A 143 -12.35 -6.77 1.06
C VAL A 143 -12.37 -5.86 -0.18
N GLN A 144 -13.51 -5.24 -0.49
CA GLN A 144 -13.66 -4.35 -1.64
C GLN A 144 -12.67 -3.17 -1.62
N PRO A 145 -12.47 -2.43 -0.50
CA PRO A 145 -11.55 -1.30 -0.49
C PRO A 145 -10.11 -1.71 -0.84
N PHE A 146 -9.70 -2.91 -0.46
CA PHE A 146 -8.37 -3.44 -0.79
C PHE A 146 -8.17 -3.57 -2.31
N PHE A 147 -9.13 -4.14 -3.03
CA PHE A 147 -9.01 -4.35 -4.46
C PHE A 147 -9.26 -3.08 -5.28
N VAL A 148 -10.14 -2.19 -4.81
CA VAL A 148 -10.52 -0.98 -5.53
C VAL A 148 -9.54 0.16 -5.31
N PHE A 149 -9.01 0.31 -4.10
CA PHE A 149 -8.15 1.45 -3.74
C PHE A 149 -6.71 1.02 -3.47
N LEU A 150 -6.46 0.08 -2.56
CA LEU A 150 -5.08 -0.22 -2.14
C LEU A 150 -4.25 -0.88 -3.25
N LEU A 151 -4.81 -1.86 -3.95
CA LEU A 151 -4.08 -2.62 -4.97
C LEU A 151 -3.72 -1.76 -6.20
N PRO A 152 -4.63 -0.97 -6.80
CA PRO A 152 -4.27 -0.11 -7.92
C PRO A 152 -3.24 0.95 -7.54
N ASN A 153 -3.38 1.56 -6.35
CA ASN A 153 -2.40 2.52 -5.84
C ASN A 153 -1.02 1.88 -5.63
N LEU A 154 -0.98 0.67 -5.08
CA LEU A 154 0.27 -0.10 -4.97
C LEU A 154 0.95 -0.30 -6.32
N VAL A 155 0.20 -0.63 -7.37
CA VAL A 155 0.77 -0.84 -8.71
C VAL A 155 1.40 0.46 -9.23
N VAL A 156 0.68 1.58 -9.15
CA VAL A 156 1.13 2.86 -9.68
C VAL A 156 2.31 3.40 -8.87
N VAL A 157 2.16 3.51 -7.55
CA VAL A 157 3.21 4.02 -6.66
C VAL A 157 4.43 3.09 -6.67
N GLY A 158 4.21 1.78 -6.63
CA GLY A 158 5.27 0.78 -6.73
C GLY A 158 6.05 0.90 -8.03
N ALA A 159 5.38 1.11 -9.17
CA ALA A 159 6.04 1.31 -10.47
C ALA A 159 6.89 2.58 -10.50
N ILE A 160 6.36 3.70 -9.99
CA ILE A 160 7.10 4.98 -9.91
C ILE A 160 8.34 4.83 -9.02
N LEU A 161 8.18 4.29 -7.82
CA LEU A 161 9.26 4.13 -6.86
C LEU A 161 10.33 3.14 -7.35
N PHE A 162 9.91 2.05 -8.01
CA PHE A 162 10.83 1.10 -8.64
C PHE A 162 11.63 1.77 -9.77
N ALA A 163 10.97 2.55 -10.63
CA ALA A 163 11.63 3.28 -11.70
C ALA A 163 12.67 4.29 -11.17
N ILE A 164 12.32 5.03 -10.11
CA ILE A 164 13.25 5.94 -9.42
C ILE A 164 14.46 5.17 -8.88
N GLY A 165 14.24 4.04 -8.21
CA GLY A 165 15.32 3.23 -7.65
C GLY A 165 16.27 2.67 -8.71
N MET A 166 15.71 2.20 -9.82
CA MET A 166 16.47 1.69 -10.96
C MET A 166 17.29 2.78 -11.65
N LEU A 167 16.71 3.97 -11.85
CA LEU A 167 17.37 5.07 -12.53
C LEU A 167 18.45 5.72 -11.65
N ALA A 168 18.13 5.96 -10.38
CA ALA A 168 19.03 6.63 -9.47
C ALA A 168 20.10 5.71 -8.87
N ARG A 169 19.92 4.38 -8.98
CA ARG A 169 20.84 3.35 -8.47
C ARG A 169 21.16 3.48 -6.98
N ARG A 170 20.29 4.16 -6.23
CA ARG A 170 20.43 4.49 -4.81
C ARG A 170 19.06 4.36 -4.16
N VAL A 171 19.04 3.93 -2.90
CA VAL A 171 17.79 3.79 -2.14
C VAL A 171 17.25 5.16 -1.69
N LEU A 172 18.14 6.12 -1.41
CA LEU A 172 17.77 7.44 -0.89
C LEU A 172 16.74 8.18 -1.77
N PRO A 173 16.88 8.25 -3.11
CA PRO A 173 15.88 8.88 -3.97
C PRO A 173 14.52 8.18 -3.95
N VAL A 174 14.47 6.87 -3.69
CA VAL A 174 13.21 6.13 -3.56
C VAL A 174 12.46 6.58 -2.31
N TYR A 175 13.17 6.75 -1.19
CA TYR A 175 12.57 7.29 0.04
C TYR A 175 12.09 8.73 -0.13
N LEU A 176 12.90 9.58 -0.77
CA LEU A 176 12.49 10.96 -1.06
C LEU A 176 11.27 11.01 -1.98
N GLY A 177 11.21 10.15 -3.00
CA GLY A 177 10.06 10.03 -3.89
C GLY A 177 8.79 9.63 -3.14
N ALA A 178 8.89 8.67 -2.22
CA ALA A 178 7.74 8.24 -1.41
C ALA A 178 7.26 9.32 -0.44
N ILE A 179 8.18 10.03 0.21
CA ILE A 179 7.84 11.19 1.06
C ILE A 179 7.17 12.27 0.20
N GLY A 180 7.68 12.54 -1.00
CA GLY A 180 7.09 13.49 -1.94
C GLY A 180 5.66 13.12 -2.33
N ILE A 181 5.40 11.85 -2.66
CA ILE A 181 4.05 11.34 -2.96
C ILE A 181 3.15 11.46 -1.72
N PHE A 182 3.65 11.10 -0.54
CA PHE A 182 2.90 11.18 0.71
C PHE A 182 2.49 12.61 1.06
N ILE A 183 3.42 13.57 0.99
CA ILE A 183 3.15 14.99 1.22
C ILE A 183 2.21 15.53 0.14
N GLY A 184 2.47 15.20 -1.12
CA GLY A 184 1.62 15.59 -2.25
C GLY A 184 0.17 15.15 -2.04
N TYR A 185 -0.02 13.94 -1.51
CA TYR A 185 -1.34 13.43 -1.15
C TYR A 185 -2.00 14.21 0.00
N ILE A 186 -1.27 14.50 1.08
CA ILE A 186 -1.80 15.32 2.17
C ILE A 186 -2.25 16.68 1.66
N VAL A 187 -1.41 17.33 0.84
CA VAL A 187 -1.74 18.61 0.23
C VAL A 187 -3.01 18.47 -0.63
N ALA A 188 -3.05 17.49 -1.54
CA ALA A 188 -4.20 17.21 -2.38
C ALA A 188 -5.50 17.06 -1.58
N LEU A 189 -5.47 16.29 -0.48
CA LEU A 189 -6.65 16.07 0.37
C LEU A 189 -7.13 17.37 1.05
N ASN A 190 -6.22 18.23 1.48
CA ASN A 190 -6.58 19.51 2.11
C ASN A 190 -7.21 20.50 1.13
N TYR A 191 -6.83 20.45 -0.15
CA TYR A 191 -7.36 21.35 -1.18
C TYR A 191 -8.56 20.75 -1.93
N ALA A 192 -8.77 19.43 -1.88
CA ALA A 192 -9.85 18.77 -2.60
C ALA A 192 -11.24 19.25 -2.20
N GLY A 193 -11.45 19.62 -0.93
CA GLY A 193 -12.72 20.18 -0.45
C GLY A 193 -13.06 21.58 -1.01
N GLY A 194 -12.10 22.26 -1.65
CA GLY A 194 -12.29 23.57 -2.28
C GLY A 194 -12.51 23.52 -3.80
N ILE A 195 -12.52 22.34 -4.42
CA ILE A 195 -12.68 22.19 -5.87
C ILE A 195 -14.17 22.08 -6.21
N GLU A 196 -14.72 23.09 -6.89
CA GLU A 196 -16.14 23.12 -7.30
C GLU A 196 -16.53 21.99 -8.27
N SER A 197 -15.56 21.43 -9.00
CA SER A 197 -15.79 20.33 -9.95
C SER A 197 -15.46 18.96 -9.33
N PRO A 198 -16.47 18.08 -9.14
CA PRO A 198 -16.27 16.75 -8.55
C PRO A 198 -15.37 15.85 -9.40
N MET A 199 -15.32 16.06 -10.72
CA MET A 199 -14.43 15.30 -11.61
C MET A 199 -12.95 15.66 -11.39
N LEU A 200 -12.64 16.95 -11.20
CA LEU A 200 -11.28 17.38 -10.87
C LEU A 200 -10.88 16.95 -9.46
N ALA A 201 -11.80 16.99 -8.50
CA ALA A 201 -11.55 16.49 -7.14
C ALA A 201 -11.23 14.99 -7.12
N SER A 202 -11.95 14.17 -7.92
CA SER A 202 -11.69 12.73 -8.05
C SER A 202 -10.37 12.37 -8.75
N LEU A 203 -9.89 13.22 -9.67
CA LEU A 203 -8.59 13.03 -10.34
C LEU A 203 -7.40 13.40 -9.43
N VAL A 204 -7.61 14.35 -8.52
CA VAL A 204 -6.63 14.82 -7.55
C VAL A 204 -6.49 13.87 -6.36
N ASP A 205 -7.49 13.01 -6.14
CA ASP A 205 -7.50 12.00 -5.09
C ASP A 205 -7.25 10.58 -5.62
N PRO A 206 -5.98 10.17 -5.77
CA PRO A 206 -5.63 8.83 -6.25
C PRO A 206 -6.08 7.70 -5.30
N LEU A 207 -6.38 7.99 -4.03
CA LEU A 207 -6.80 7.02 -3.03
C LEU A 207 -8.33 6.94 -2.88
N GLY A 208 -9.07 7.90 -3.42
CA GLY A 208 -10.53 7.90 -3.51
C GLY A 208 -11.29 8.24 -2.22
N LEU A 209 -10.64 8.86 -1.23
CA LEU A 209 -11.31 9.39 -0.02
C LEU A 209 -12.44 10.38 -0.32
N VAL A 210 -12.25 11.29 -1.26
CA VAL A 210 -13.23 12.31 -1.69
C VAL A 210 -14.41 11.67 -2.39
N SER A 211 -14.21 10.52 -3.06
CA SER A 211 -15.31 9.77 -3.70
C SER A 211 -16.19 9.00 -2.70
N LEU A 212 -15.76 8.90 -1.44
CA LEU A 212 -16.49 8.23 -0.36
C LEU A 212 -17.31 9.21 0.50
N GLN A 213 -17.22 10.52 0.26
CA GLN A 213 -17.95 11.59 0.96
C GLN A 213 -19.03 12.19 0.05
#